data_AF-A0A7C4T5U9-F1
#
_entry.id   AF-A0A7C4T5U9-F1
#
_cell.length_a   1.000
_cell.length_b   1.000
_cell.length_c   1.000
_cell.angle_alpha   90.00
_cell.angle_beta   90.00
_cell.angle_gamma   90.00
#
_symmetry.space_group_name_H-M   'P 1'
#
loop_
_entity.id
_entity.type
_entity.pdbx_description
1 polymer ?
#
loop_
_entity_poly.entity_id
_entity_poly.type
_entity_poly.pdbx_seq_one_letter_code
_entity_poly.pdbx_strand_id
1 'polypeptide(L)'
;MAYDDLKEADGETYTGMRLGGRHTWSYTNAVWRERKLTPEEWEFCFTSTKRRIRSAPLGSGAPLDAQYHWYLLAHQWVRKIDGDSYHTFMSGTKYKVAHKRPSWCQWSSEYPGNTPERERIIAVLENALARLRKDADAGGPLLVNP
;
A
#
# COMPACT_ATOMS: atom_id res chain seq x y z
N MET A 1 -19.48 0.73 -15.36
CA MET A 1 -18.81 1.77 -14.54
C MET A 1 -17.35 1.82 -14.96
N ALA A 2 -16.91 2.97 -15.43
CA ALA A 2 -15.52 3.24 -15.77
C ALA A 2 -14.65 3.41 -14.52
N TYR A 3 -13.33 3.43 -14.73
CA TYR A 3 -12.33 3.54 -13.66
C TYR A 3 -12.47 4.85 -12.87
N ASP A 4 -12.69 5.96 -13.58
CA ASP A 4 -12.78 7.30 -13.01
C ASP A 4 -14.17 7.70 -12.50
N ASP A 5 -15.18 6.84 -12.68
CA ASP A 5 -16.52 7.09 -12.14
C ASP A 5 -16.45 7.25 -10.61
N LEU A 6 -17.13 8.27 -10.09
CA LEU A 6 -17.41 8.42 -8.66
C LEU A 6 -18.27 7.25 -8.19
N LYS A 7 -17.89 6.67 -7.05
CA LYS A 7 -18.55 5.52 -6.42
C LYS A 7 -18.79 5.88 -4.96
N GLU A 8 -19.85 5.35 -4.36
CA GLU A 8 -20.14 5.56 -2.95
C GLU A 8 -20.01 4.28 -2.15
N ALA A 9 -19.43 4.39 -0.95
CA ALA A 9 -19.40 3.34 0.06
C ALA A 9 -19.39 3.98 1.45
N ASP A 10 -20.26 3.53 2.34
CA ASP A 10 -20.36 4.01 3.73
C ASP A 10 -20.45 5.54 3.87
N GLY A 11 -21.13 6.21 2.93
CA GLY A 11 -21.29 7.67 2.91
C GLY A 11 -20.11 8.45 2.31
N GLU A 12 -19.04 7.76 1.90
CA GLU A 12 -17.83 8.35 1.32
C GLU A 12 -17.78 8.14 -0.19
N THR A 13 -17.44 9.18 -0.94
CA THR A 13 -17.24 9.09 -2.39
C THR A 13 -15.79 8.72 -2.72
N TYR A 14 -15.58 7.75 -3.60
CA TYR A 14 -14.25 7.31 -4.03
C TYR A 14 -14.16 7.02 -5.54
N THR A 15 -12.94 6.98 -6.06
CA THR A 15 -12.65 6.69 -7.48
C THR A 15 -11.69 5.51 -7.63
N GLY A 16 -11.60 4.94 -8.83
CA GLY A 16 -10.73 3.80 -9.13
C GLY A 16 -11.45 2.45 -9.00
N MET A 17 -10.73 1.44 -8.47
CA MET A 17 -11.22 0.06 -8.42
C MET A 17 -12.40 -0.10 -7.45
N ARG A 18 -13.40 -0.89 -7.83
CA ARG A 18 -14.53 -1.25 -6.95
C ARG A 18 -14.05 -2.01 -5.71
N LEU A 19 -14.68 -1.78 -4.55
CA LEU A 19 -14.46 -2.57 -3.34
C LEU A 19 -14.67 -4.08 -3.61
N GLY A 20 -13.84 -4.91 -2.99
CA GLY A 20 -13.79 -6.37 -3.23
C GLY A 20 -13.07 -6.78 -4.52
N GLY A 21 -12.69 -5.83 -5.37
CA GLY A 21 -11.92 -6.11 -6.56
C GLY A 21 -10.51 -6.63 -6.26
N ARG A 22 -10.04 -7.61 -7.05
CA ARG A 22 -8.70 -8.20 -6.89
C ARG A 22 -7.78 -7.89 -8.06
N HIS A 23 -6.56 -7.47 -7.75
CA HIS A 23 -5.45 -7.46 -8.70
C HIS A 23 -4.39 -8.46 -8.28
N THR A 24 -3.81 -9.15 -9.26
CA THR A 24 -2.62 -9.97 -9.05
C THR A 24 -1.50 -9.41 -9.92
N TRP A 25 -0.38 -9.10 -9.28
CA TRP A 25 0.78 -8.48 -9.91
C TRP A 25 1.98 -9.42 -9.82
N SER A 26 2.73 -9.54 -10.90
CA SER A 26 4.05 -10.16 -10.91
C SER A 26 5.10 -9.06 -10.81
N TYR A 27 5.97 -9.16 -9.82
CA TYR A 27 7.12 -8.27 -9.66
C TYR A 27 8.33 -8.92 -10.33
N THR A 28 8.97 -8.18 -11.24
CA THR A 28 10.13 -8.63 -12.03
C THR A 28 11.32 -7.74 -11.72
N ASN A 29 12.53 -8.29 -11.77
CA ASN A 29 13.78 -7.59 -11.44
C ASN A 29 13.70 -6.89 -10.07
N ALA A 30 13.18 -7.61 -9.07
CA ALA A 30 13.00 -7.13 -7.72
C ALA A 30 14.36 -7.02 -7.00
N VAL A 31 14.63 -5.85 -6.42
CA VAL A 31 15.83 -5.59 -5.63
C VAL A 31 15.40 -5.08 -4.26
N TRP A 32 15.83 -5.79 -3.22
CA TRP A 32 15.69 -5.38 -1.83
C TRP A 32 17.04 -4.86 -1.33
N ARG A 33 17.07 -3.64 -0.81
CA ARG A 33 18.25 -3.04 -0.17
C ARG A 33 17.87 -2.65 1.23
N GLU A 34 18.66 -3.05 2.21
CA GLU A 34 18.45 -2.69 3.59
C GLU A 34 19.77 -2.34 4.26
N ARG A 35 19.68 -1.48 5.27
CA ARG A 35 20.82 -1.04 6.06
C ARG A 35 20.41 -0.97 7.51
N LYS A 36 21.17 -1.64 8.37
CA LYS A 36 20.99 -1.57 9.82
C LYS A 36 21.39 -0.17 10.28
N LEU A 37 20.48 0.53 10.94
CA LEU A 37 20.72 1.86 11.49
C LEU A 37 21.01 1.80 12.99
N THR A 38 20.23 0.99 13.72
CA THR A 38 20.37 0.77 15.16
C THR A 38 20.17 -0.74 15.46
N PRO A 39 20.35 -1.22 16.71
CA PRO A 39 20.10 -2.62 17.04
C PRO A 39 18.73 -3.14 16.58
N GLU A 40 17.70 -2.30 16.67
CA GLU A 40 16.30 -2.62 16.40
C GLU A 40 15.74 -2.01 15.11
N GLU A 41 16.48 -1.09 14.46
CA GLU A 41 15.97 -0.36 13.30
C GLU A 41 16.80 -0.63 12.04
N TRP A 42 16.08 -0.88 10.96
CA TRP A 42 16.60 -1.02 9.62
C TRP A 42 15.82 -0.09 8.69
N GLU A 43 16.54 0.63 7.85
CA GLU A 43 15.91 1.21 6.67
C GLU A 43 15.93 0.16 5.54
N PHE A 44 14.92 0.20 4.70
CA PHE A 44 14.89 -0.63 3.50
C PHE A 44 14.27 0.10 2.31
N CYS A 45 14.64 -0.34 1.12
CA CYS A 45 14.08 0.11 -0.14
C CYS A 45 13.87 -1.10 -1.05
N PHE A 46 12.69 -1.18 -1.64
CA PHE A 46 12.33 -2.19 -2.61
C PHE A 46 12.01 -1.55 -3.96
N THR A 47 12.71 -1.98 -5.01
CA THR A 47 12.46 -1.51 -6.38
C THR A 47 12.21 -2.69 -7.31
N SER A 48 11.25 -2.54 -8.21
CA SER A 48 10.88 -3.57 -9.17
C SER A 48 9.95 -3.03 -10.25
N THR A 49 9.98 -3.66 -11.43
CA THR A 49 8.92 -3.50 -12.41
C THR A 49 7.78 -4.46 -12.09
N LYS A 50 6.58 -3.94 -11.81
CA LYS A 50 5.37 -4.75 -11.61
C LYS A 50 4.54 -4.84 -12.89
N ARG A 51 4.02 -6.03 -13.20
CA ARG A 51 3.13 -6.30 -14.35
C ARG A 51 1.86 -6.98 -13.88
N ARG A 52 0.71 -6.64 -14.47
CA ARG A 52 -0.53 -7.38 -14.19
C ARG A 52 -0.38 -8.79 -14.73
N ILE A 53 -0.80 -9.80 -13.95
CA ILE A 53 -0.87 -11.18 -14.45
C ILE A 53 -1.95 -11.31 -15.53
N ARG A 54 -3.02 -10.52 -15.42
CA ARG A 54 -4.08 -10.44 -16.44
C ARG A 54 -4.18 -9.02 -16.97
N SER A 55 -4.21 -8.88 -18.30
CA SER A 55 -4.39 -7.58 -18.95
C SER A 55 -5.63 -6.87 -18.43
N ALA A 56 -5.52 -5.55 -18.29
CA ALA A 56 -6.68 -4.73 -17.97
C ALA A 56 -7.64 -4.71 -19.19
N PRO A 57 -8.96 -4.63 -18.97
CA PRO A 57 -9.92 -4.35 -20.04
C PRO A 57 -9.50 -3.13 -20.87
N LEU A 58 -9.79 -3.16 -22.17
CA LEU A 58 -9.49 -2.03 -23.06
C LEU A 58 -10.16 -0.74 -22.55
N GLY A 59 -9.42 0.37 -22.54
CA GLY A 59 -9.90 1.66 -22.03
C GLY A 59 -10.04 1.75 -20.51
N SER A 60 -9.55 0.76 -19.75
CA SER A 60 -9.57 0.78 -18.28
C SER A 60 -8.18 0.97 -17.68
N GLY A 61 -8.15 1.45 -16.43
CA GLY A 61 -6.92 1.64 -15.67
C GLY A 61 -6.46 3.09 -15.59
N ALA A 62 -5.36 3.30 -14.88
CA ALA A 62 -4.77 4.62 -14.76
C ALA A 62 -4.10 5.02 -16.08
N PRO A 63 -4.10 6.32 -16.43
CA PRO A 63 -3.37 6.80 -17.61
C PRO A 63 -1.85 6.60 -17.44
N LEU A 64 -1.14 6.63 -18.58
CA LEU A 64 0.33 6.65 -18.57
C LEU A 64 0.83 7.85 -17.74
N ASP A 65 1.95 7.65 -17.05
CA ASP A 65 2.56 8.62 -16.13
C ASP A 65 1.73 9.02 -14.90
N ALA A 66 0.61 8.36 -14.65
CA ALA A 66 -0.09 8.48 -13.38
C ALA A 66 0.78 7.95 -12.23
N GLN A 67 0.94 8.76 -11.19
CA GLN A 67 1.73 8.40 -10.02
C GLN A 67 0.84 8.25 -8.79
N TYR A 68 1.24 7.35 -7.90
CA TYR A 68 0.50 7.05 -6.68
C TYR A 68 1.45 6.91 -5.52
N HIS A 69 1.17 7.65 -4.45
CA HIS A 69 1.79 7.44 -3.16
C HIS A 69 0.88 6.54 -2.32
N TRP A 70 1.40 5.37 -1.98
CA TRP A 70 0.75 4.43 -1.09
C TRP A 70 1.58 4.22 0.16
N TYR A 71 0.94 4.30 1.32
CA TYR A 71 1.54 3.93 2.59
C TYR A 71 1.16 2.48 2.92
N LEU A 72 2.15 1.66 3.24
CA LEU A 72 1.94 0.26 3.63
C LEU A 72 2.17 0.14 5.13
N LEU A 73 1.18 -0.41 5.83
CA LEU A 73 1.35 -0.91 7.20
C LEU A 73 1.30 -2.43 7.12
N ALA A 74 2.47 -3.07 7.25
CA ALA A 74 2.63 -4.48 6.96
C ALA A 74 3.67 -5.14 7.85
N HIS A 75 3.48 -6.43 8.06
CA HIS A 75 4.46 -7.33 8.64
C HIS A 75 5.23 -8.01 7.53
N GLN A 76 6.52 -8.22 7.77
CA GLN A 76 7.36 -9.08 6.95
C GLN A 76 7.79 -10.29 7.78
N TRP A 77 7.70 -11.47 7.20
CA TRP A 77 8.22 -12.70 7.75
C TRP A 77 9.23 -13.27 6.77
N VAL A 78 10.31 -13.82 7.33
CA VAL A 78 11.42 -14.33 6.54
C VAL A 78 11.79 -15.71 7.06
N ARG A 79 11.87 -16.70 6.17
CA ARG A 79 12.33 -18.05 6.49
C ARG A 79 13.57 -18.37 5.68
N LYS A 80 14.69 -18.61 6.37
CA LYS A 80 15.89 -19.14 5.74
C LYS A 80 15.60 -20.52 5.17
N ILE A 81 15.94 -20.74 3.90
CA ILE A 81 15.72 -22.03 3.24
C ILE A 81 17.02 -22.75 2.90
N ASP A 82 18.11 -22.02 2.69
CA ASP A 82 19.47 -22.55 2.54
C ASP A 82 20.50 -21.50 2.97
N GLY A 83 21.78 -21.70 2.66
CA GLY A 83 22.89 -20.83 3.06
C GLY A 83 22.66 -19.34 2.77
N ASP A 84 22.10 -19.06 1.60
CA ASP A 84 22.01 -17.71 1.03
C ASP A 84 20.59 -17.30 0.60
N SER A 85 19.62 -18.23 0.69
CA SER A 85 18.25 -18.00 0.24
C SER A 85 17.27 -17.93 1.40
N TYR A 86 16.31 -17.02 1.26
CA TYR A 86 15.22 -16.82 2.20
C TYR A 86 13.89 -16.68 1.46
N HIS A 87 12.85 -17.31 1.98
CA HIS A 87 11.48 -16.98 1.60
C HIS A 87 11.02 -15.75 2.37
N THR A 88 10.63 -14.72 1.64
CA THR A 88 10.07 -13.49 2.20
C THR A 88 8.57 -13.43 1.94
N PHE A 89 7.80 -13.29 3.01
CA PHE A 89 6.36 -13.07 2.98
C PHE A 89 6.05 -11.71 3.59
N MET A 90 5.12 -10.96 3.01
CA MET A 90 4.67 -9.68 3.54
C MET A 90 3.15 -9.60 3.45
N SER A 91 2.50 -9.27 4.57
CA SER A 91 1.04 -9.09 4.64
C SER A 91 0.70 -7.84 5.44
N GLY A 92 -0.35 -7.16 5.04
CA GLY A 92 -0.77 -5.93 5.69
C GLY A 92 -1.81 -5.17 4.89
N THR A 93 -1.99 -3.91 5.27
CA THR A 93 -2.93 -3.00 4.62
C THR A 93 -2.19 -1.91 3.87
N LYS A 94 -2.72 -1.52 2.71
CA LYS A 94 -2.14 -0.50 1.85
C LYS A 94 -3.13 0.65 1.67
N TYR A 95 -2.71 1.86 2.02
CA TYR A 95 -3.54 3.06 2.04
C TYR A 95 -3.13 4.03 0.95
N LYS A 96 -4.08 4.54 0.17
CA LYS A 96 -3.81 5.60 -0.82
C LYS A 96 -3.60 6.90 -0.05
N VAL A 97 -2.39 7.43 -0.09
CA VAL A 97 -2.05 8.71 0.55
C VAL A 97 -2.29 9.85 -0.43
N ALA A 98 -1.72 9.74 -1.62
CA ALA A 98 -1.87 10.74 -2.66
C ALA A 98 -1.78 10.11 -4.05
N HIS A 99 -2.18 10.88 -5.05
CA HIS A 99 -1.93 10.56 -6.46
C HIS A 99 -1.61 11.83 -7.23
N LYS A 100 -0.94 11.68 -8.35
CA LYS A 100 -0.60 12.78 -9.25
C LYS A 100 -1.01 12.38 -10.66
N ARG A 101 -1.83 13.23 -11.29
CA ARG A 101 -2.23 13.04 -12.69
C ARG A 101 -1.07 13.44 -13.61
N PRO A 102 -1.01 12.91 -14.84
CA PRO A 102 0.11 13.18 -15.75
C PRO A 102 0.33 14.67 -16.02
N SER A 103 -0.74 15.45 -16.11
CA SER A 103 -0.69 16.90 -16.35
C SER A 103 -0.57 17.76 -15.09
N TRP A 104 -0.55 17.17 -13.90
CA TRP A 104 -0.51 17.94 -12.65
C TRP A 104 0.93 18.24 -12.23
N CYS A 105 1.15 19.48 -11.78
CA CYS A 105 2.45 19.88 -11.24
C CYS A 105 2.66 19.43 -9.79
N GLN A 106 1.58 19.20 -9.04
CA GLN A 106 1.59 18.87 -7.61
C GLN A 106 0.81 17.58 -7.31
N TRP A 107 1.09 16.95 -6.18
CA TRP A 107 0.33 15.81 -5.66
C TRP A 107 -1.06 16.24 -5.20
N SER A 108 -2.02 15.30 -5.23
CA SER A 108 -3.38 15.58 -4.76
C SER A 108 -3.44 16.14 -3.34
N SER A 109 -2.54 15.73 -2.45
CA SER A 109 -2.47 16.19 -1.06
C SER A 109 -1.93 17.62 -0.88
N GLU A 110 -1.43 18.27 -1.94
CA GLU A 110 -0.89 19.63 -1.90
C GLU A 110 -1.93 20.69 -2.30
N TYR A 111 -3.04 20.28 -2.92
CA TYR A 111 -4.10 21.22 -3.33
C TYR A 111 -4.92 21.71 -2.11
N PRO A 112 -5.29 22.99 -2.06
CA PRO A 112 -6.14 23.54 -1.00
C PRO A 112 -7.46 22.75 -0.84
N GLY A 113 -7.84 22.49 0.41
CA GLY A 113 -9.05 21.72 0.74
C GLY A 113 -8.86 20.20 0.79
N ASN A 114 -7.70 19.67 0.36
CA ASN A 114 -7.36 18.27 0.53
C ASN A 114 -6.56 18.04 1.82
N THR A 115 -6.72 16.87 2.44
CA THR A 115 -5.91 16.46 3.60
C THR A 115 -4.44 16.29 3.19
N PRO A 116 -3.49 16.94 3.89
CA PRO A 116 -2.07 16.75 3.68
C PRO A 116 -1.63 15.30 3.89
N GLU A 117 -0.55 14.92 3.20
CA GLU A 117 0.02 13.57 3.27
C GLU A 117 0.34 13.15 4.72
N ARG A 118 0.98 14.03 5.48
CA ARG A 118 1.40 13.75 6.85
C ARG A 118 0.20 13.48 7.75
N GLU A 119 -0.83 14.31 7.68
CA GLU A 119 -2.07 14.13 8.46
C GLU A 119 -2.77 12.83 8.11
N ARG A 120 -2.78 12.45 6.83
CA ARG A 120 -3.35 11.18 6.38
C ARG A 120 -2.60 9.96 6.91
N ILE A 121 -1.27 10.02 6.99
CA ILE A 121 -0.46 8.96 7.58
C ILE A 121 -0.67 8.90 9.10
N ILE A 122 -0.71 10.04 9.79
CA ILE A 122 -1.02 10.11 11.23
C ILE A 122 -2.36 9.42 11.52
N ALA A 123 -3.42 9.77 10.78
CA ALA A 123 -4.73 9.15 10.95
C ALA A 123 -4.71 7.62 10.70
N VAL A 124 -3.91 7.12 9.75
CA VAL A 124 -3.75 5.68 9.54
C VAL A 124 -3.11 5.02 10.77
N LEU A 125 -2.06 5.63 11.33
CA LEU A 125 -1.33 5.11 12.47
C LEU A 125 -2.17 5.14 13.76
N GLU A 126 -2.90 6.22 14.00
CA GLU A 126 -3.82 6.33 15.14
C GLU A 126 -4.92 5.28 15.09
N ASN A 127 -5.52 5.07 13.92
CA ASN A 127 -6.51 4.03 13.71
C ASN A 127 -5.92 2.61 13.90
N ALA A 128 -4.71 2.37 13.39
CA ALA A 128 -4.04 1.09 13.59
C ALA A 128 -3.74 0.84 15.08
N LEU A 129 -3.23 1.85 15.79
CA LEU A 129 -2.98 1.78 17.23
C LEU A 129 -4.27 1.50 18.01
N ALA A 130 -5.36 2.17 17.68
CA ALA A 130 -6.66 1.95 18.31
C ALA A 130 -7.15 0.51 18.12
N ARG A 131 -6.98 -0.08 16.93
CA ARG A 131 -7.30 -1.48 16.66
C ARG A 131 -6.43 -2.43 17.48
N LEU A 132 -5.12 -2.22 17.49
CA LEU A 132 -4.18 -3.04 18.26
C LEU A 132 -4.51 -3.03 19.76
N ARG A 133 -4.86 -1.88 20.32
CA ARG A 133 -5.29 -1.77 21.73
C ARG A 133 -6.56 -2.57 21.98
N LYS A 134 -7.57 -2.42 21.11
CA LYS A 134 -8.83 -3.17 21.22
C LYS A 134 -8.63 -4.68 21.12
N ASP A 135 -7.76 -5.14 20.22
CA ASP A 135 -7.48 -6.57 20.02
C ASP A 135 -6.67 -7.15 21.20
N ALA A 136 -5.77 -6.36 21.79
CA ALA A 136 -5.04 -6.72 23.01
C ALA A 136 -5.99 -6.89 24.21
N ASP A 137 -6.95 -5.97 24.37
CA ASP A 137 -7.98 -6.06 25.42
C ASP A 137 -8.89 -7.29 25.23
N ALA A 138 -9.07 -7.74 23.99
CA ALA A 138 -9.81 -8.96 23.65
C ALA A 138 -9.00 -10.26 23.81
N GLY A 139 -7.71 -10.18 24.20
CA GLY A 139 -6.84 -11.34 24.45
C GLY A 139 -6.40 -12.11 23.20
N GLY A 140 -6.52 -11.50 22.01
CA GLY A 140 -6.14 -12.14 20.75
C GLY A 140 -4.61 -12.15 20.52
N PRO A 141 -4.04 -13.22 19.93
CA PRO A 141 -2.63 -13.22 19.55
C PRO A 141 -2.37 -12.25 18.38
N LEU A 142 -1.24 -11.52 18.42
CA LEU A 142 -0.81 -10.62 17.34
C LEU A 142 -0.33 -11.36 16.08
N LEU A 143 0.02 -12.63 16.19
CA LEU A 143 0.67 -13.38 15.12
C LEU A 143 -0.35 -14.21 14.33
N VAL A 144 -0.74 -13.68 13.17
CA VAL A 144 -1.26 -14.50 12.08
C VAL A 144 -0.07 -14.86 11.21
N ASN A 145 0.56 -16.01 11.47
CA ASN A 145 1.52 -16.57 10.51
C ASN A 145 0.77 -16.92 9.21
N PRO A 146 1.39 -16.76 8.03
CA PRO A 146 0.82 -17.20 6.76
C PRO A 146 0.47 -18.69 6.73
#